data_AF-A0AAD7NJ26-F1
#
_entry.id   AF-A0AAD7NJ26-F1
#
_cell.length_a   1.000
_cell.length_b   1.000
_cell.length_c   1.000
_cell.angle_alpha   90.00
_cell.angle_beta   90.00
_cell.angle_gamma   90.00
#
_symmetry.space_group_name_H-M   'P 1'
#
loop_
_entity.id
_entity.type
_entity.pdbx_description
1 polymer ?
#
loop_
_entity_poly.entity_id
_entity_poly.type
_entity_poly.pdbx_seq_one_letter_code
_entity_poly.pdbx_strand_id
1 'polypeptide(L)'
;MSFALNGTHIEGGTFNNVAGNMTQVFNRIEPNRGVQPSDCDDPDRASLNPSSDDSRNPLGSRAIGYPGDNSQSMHLDGRDESRPADISTTYNSVAGNMTQFNVKSYGESGIDILYRSVVIEALHDSGERFPEPACHPGTRTRVLEMLGAWSVDRSPESTILWLHGAAGMGKSAIAQMFAGNCAAQGHLGASFFFRRGHPRRGTWDGLFTTLAYQLATSVSELLFPIQQAVEEDKLIVGRAMKAQFQKLLSRPFQKTSGLHFIPVIVLDGLDECKDHKVQQQILHLFITAICNQGLPVRLLITSRPEPHLLETLQSGDISAICRHFELRADDSAYADIRIYLCDEFSRIYHEFRARGIDLGPIWPAHEAVMHLVKKSSGIFIYAATVIRFIGDEYTHPAERLAAVLRLDPRSTAPLDDLYTEILSVVPPEATRLRVLHAVWQGTQDGRFTMRPEHIETLLLLPPGSARLALLSQKMYILCTHRSVII
;
A
#
# COMPACT_ATOMS: atom_id res chain seq x y z
N MET A 1 13.09 -20.09 -58.51
CA MET A 1 11.75 -19.52 -58.76
C MET A 1 11.27 -18.89 -57.47
N SER A 2 11.01 -17.58 -57.52
CA SER A 2 10.55 -16.75 -56.41
C SER A 2 9.24 -17.24 -55.81
N PHE A 3 9.05 -16.99 -54.51
CA PHE A 3 7.95 -16.14 -54.04
C PHE A 3 8.35 -15.48 -52.71
N ALA A 4 8.30 -14.16 -52.70
CA ALA A 4 8.42 -13.31 -51.53
C ALA A 4 7.09 -13.25 -50.79
N LEU A 5 7.11 -13.21 -49.45
CA LEU A 5 6.03 -12.64 -48.66
C LEU A 5 6.59 -11.72 -47.57
N ASN A 6 6.00 -10.53 -47.58
CA ASN A 6 6.26 -9.33 -46.81
C ASN A 6 6.48 -9.52 -45.31
N GLY A 7 7.32 -8.66 -44.76
CA GLY A 7 7.50 -8.51 -43.33
C GLY A 7 6.32 -7.85 -42.64
N THR A 8 6.18 -8.20 -41.36
CA THR A 8 5.63 -7.34 -40.32
C THR A 8 6.55 -7.47 -39.12
N HIS A 9 7.32 -6.41 -38.85
CA HIS A 9 7.97 -6.17 -37.58
C HIS A 9 6.88 -6.13 -36.50
N ILE A 10 6.98 -7.01 -35.50
CA ILE A 10 6.20 -6.91 -34.26
C ILE A 10 7.15 -6.33 -33.21
N GLU A 11 6.86 -5.10 -32.80
CA GLU A 11 7.54 -4.38 -31.74
C GLU A 11 7.44 -5.11 -30.39
N GLY A 12 8.54 -5.14 -29.64
CA GLY A 12 8.67 -5.75 -28.31
C GLY A 12 7.95 -4.98 -27.19
N GLY A 13 6.66 -4.70 -27.34
CA GLY A 13 5.87 -3.86 -26.42
C GLY A 13 4.79 -4.56 -25.59
N THR A 14 4.53 -5.86 -25.78
CA THR A 14 3.28 -6.48 -25.26
C THR A 14 3.41 -7.37 -24.03
N PHE A 15 4.62 -7.77 -23.59
CA PHE A 15 4.76 -8.70 -22.45
C PHE A 15 4.70 -8.04 -21.07
N ASN A 16 5.07 -6.76 -20.94
CA ASN A 16 5.00 -6.04 -19.65
C ASN A 16 3.56 -5.70 -19.21
N ASN A 17 2.57 -5.77 -20.12
CA ASN A 17 1.17 -5.51 -19.80
C ASN A 17 0.46 -6.73 -19.16
N VAL A 18 1.01 -7.94 -19.33
CA VAL A 18 0.38 -9.16 -18.81
C VAL A 18 0.75 -9.38 -17.33
N ALA A 19 2.00 -9.11 -16.94
CA ALA A 19 2.45 -9.23 -15.55
C ALA A 19 1.66 -8.30 -14.60
N GLY A 20 1.40 -7.06 -15.03
CA GLY A 20 0.62 -6.08 -14.25
C GLY A 20 -0.88 -6.35 -14.18
N ASN A 21 -1.44 -7.14 -15.12
CA ASN A 21 -2.84 -7.56 -15.11
C ASN A 21 -3.07 -8.89 -14.36
N MET A 22 -2.10 -9.82 -14.36
CA MET A 22 -2.23 -11.05 -13.57
C MET A 22 -2.20 -10.80 -12.07
N THR A 23 -1.42 -9.81 -11.58
CA THR A 23 -1.48 -9.40 -10.17
C THR A 23 -2.89 -8.94 -9.74
N GLN A 24 -3.73 -8.48 -10.68
CA GLN A 24 -5.08 -7.96 -10.38
C GLN A 24 -6.14 -9.05 -10.27
N VAL A 25 -5.97 -10.18 -10.95
CA VAL A 25 -6.92 -11.30 -10.88
C VAL A 25 -6.76 -12.10 -9.58
N PHE A 26 -5.55 -12.14 -9.01
CA PHE A 26 -5.24 -12.93 -7.81
C PHE A 26 -5.35 -12.15 -6.48
N ASN A 27 -5.51 -10.82 -6.49
CA ASN A 27 -5.61 -9.99 -5.27
C ASN A 27 -7.01 -9.97 -4.60
N ARG A 28 -7.94 -10.87 -4.96
CA ARG A 28 -9.35 -10.82 -4.53
C ARG A 28 -9.75 -11.78 -3.41
N ILE A 29 -8.79 -12.28 -2.63
CA ILE A 29 -9.06 -13.21 -1.52
C ILE A 29 -8.38 -12.67 -0.25
N GLU A 30 -9.18 -12.38 0.77
CA GLU A 30 -8.76 -11.82 2.05
C GLU A 30 -7.95 -12.83 2.89
N PRO A 31 -6.86 -12.42 3.56
CA PRO A 31 -6.33 -13.16 4.70
C PRO A 31 -6.91 -12.65 6.02
N ASN A 32 -7.46 -13.58 6.81
CA ASN A 32 -7.98 -13.32 8.15
C ASN A 32 -6.84 -13.22 9.19
N ARG A 33 -7.00 -12.23 10.07
CA ARG A 33 -6.26 -11.80 11.27
C ARG A 33 -5.21 -12.74 11.93
N GLY A 34 -4.03 -12.15 12.16
CA GLY A 34 -3.45 -11.91 13.50
C GLY A 34 -2.77 -13.08 14.21
N VAL A 35 -1.43 -13.12 14.16
CA VAL A 35 -0.59 -13.93 15.08
C VAL A 35 0.54 -13.04 15.62
N GLN A 36 0.68 -13.00 16.94
CA GLN A 36 1.80 -12.33 17.63
C GLN A 36 3.08 -13.18 17.52
N PRO A 37 4.28 -12.57 17.52
CA PRO A 37 5.53 -13.30 17.47
C PRO A 37 5.73 -14.13 18.75
N SER A 38 6.07 -15.41 18.59
CA SER A 38 6.58 -16.26 19.67
C SER A 38 8.10 -16.15 19.71
N ASP A 39 8.62 -15.75 20.88
CA ASP A 39 10.05 -15.77 21.19
C ASP A 39 10.61 -17.20 21.09
N CYS A 40 11.75 -17.35 20.43
CA CYS A 40 12.57 -18.56 20.53
C CYS A 40 13.82 -18.24 21.37
N ASP A 41 14.07 -19.12 22.32
CA ASP A 41 15.09 -19.08 23.37
C ASP A 41 16.52 -18.96 22.82
N ASP A 42 17.29 -18.05 23.42
CA ASP A 42 18.75 -17.97 23.35
C ASP A 42 19.33 -18.47 24.69
N PRO A 43 20.11 -19.56 24.74
CA PRO A 43 20.52 -20.19 25.98
C PRO A 43 21.86 -19.61 26.45
N ASP A 44 21.90 -18.37 26.90
CA ASP A 44 23.06 -17.84 27.64
C ASP A 44 22.72 -16.54 28.40
N ARG A 45 22.07 -16.66 29.57
CA ARG A 45 22.32 -15.74 30.69
C ARG A 45 21.75 -16.23 32.02
N ALA A 46 22.65 -16.67 32.89
CA ALA A 46 22.37 -16.88 34.30
C ALA A 46 22.54 -15.57 35.11
N SER A 47 21.57 -15.35 36.01
CA SER A 47 21.67 -14.73 37.35
C SER A 47 22.02 -13.23 37.49
N LEU A 48 21.08 -12.44 38.03
CA LEU A 48 21.06 -11.96 39.44
C LEU A 48 19.81 -11.07 39.71
N ASN A 49 19.18 -11.27 40.87
CA ASN A 49 17.91 -10.69 41.36
C ASN A 49 17.91 -9.16 41.56
N PRO A 50 16.73 -8.51 41.61
CA PRO A 50 16.53 -7.22 42.27
C PRO A 50 15.91 -7.37 43.67
N SER A 51 16.35 -6.50 44.58
CA SER A 51 15.81 -6.30 45.93
C SER A 51 14.65 -5.30 45.93
N SER A 52 13.66 -5.64 46.77
CA SER A 52 12.63 -4.83 47.44
C SER A 52 12.86 -3.31 47.54
N ASP A 53 11.80 -2.52 47.35
CA ASP A 53 11.18 -1.86 48.52
C ASP A 53 9.76 -1.31 48.28
N ASP A 54 8.96 -1.45 49.33
CA ASP A 54 7.59 -1.03 49.55
C ASP A 54 7.44 0.49 49.70
N SER A 55 6.28 1.07 49.34
CA SER A 55 5.29 1.57 50.31
C SER A 55 4.25 2.59 49.76
N ARG A 56 2.96 2.19 49.90
CA ARG A 56 1.80 2.90 50.48
C ARG A 56 1.29 4.25 49.88
N ASN A 57 0.21 4.15 49.08
CA ASN A 57 -1.18 4.68 49.24
C ASN A 57 -1.52 5.78 50.31
N PRO A 58 -2.71 6.46 50.29
CA PRO A 58 -3.66 6.81 49.20
C PRO A 58 -4.48 8.15 49.40
N LEU A 59 -5.50 8.36 48.53
CA LEU A 59 -6.78 9.09 48.68
C LEU A 59 -6.84 10.64 48.72
N GLY A 60 -7.78 11.20 47.93
CA GLY A 60 -8.18 12.61 48.07
C GLY A 60 -9.12 13.15 46.98
N SER A 61 -10.37 12.69 46.95
CA SER A 61 -11.50 13.27 46.21
C SER A 61 -11.91 14.67 46.70
N ARG A 62 -12.20 15.63 45.82
CA ARG A 62 -13.28 16.62 46.02
C ARG A 62 -13.63 17.44 44.76
N ALA A 63 -14.94 17.56 44.55
CA ALA A 63 -15.61 18.44 43.59
C ALA A 63 -16.00 19.78 44.25
N ILE A 64 -16.82 20.58 43.53
CA ILE A 64 -17.51 21.86 43.87
C ILE A 64 -16.69 23.09 43.42
N GLY A 65 -17.21 24.11 42.71
CA GLY A 65 -18.54 24.44 42.20
C GLY A 65 -18.48 25.84 41.52
N TYR A 66 -19.43 26.15 40.63
CA TYR A 66 -19.61 27.47 40.01
C TYR A 66 -20.73 28.26 40.72
N PRO A 67 -20.62 29.59 40.81
CA PRO A 67 -21.74 30.53 40.69
C PRO A 67 -21.56 31.36 39.39
N GLY A 68 -22.58 31.87 38.69
CA GLY A 68 -23.88 32.36 39.11
C GLY A 68 -24.00 33.83 38.68
N ASP A 69 -24.99 34.11 37.84
CA ASP A 69 -25.38 35.37 37.17
C ASP A 69 -25.05 36.73 37.81
N ASN A 70 -24.86 37.75 36.96
CA ASN A 70 -25.52 39.03 37.14
C ASN A 70 -25.67 39.84 35.84
N SER A 71 -26.93 40.14 35.54
CA SER A 71 -27.45 41.09 34.56
C SER A 71 -27.26 42.55 34.99
N GLN A 72 -26.96 43.45 34.04
CA GLN A 72 -27.36 44.87 34.10
C GLN A 72 -27.30 45.54 32.72
N SER A 73 -28.33 46.35 32.42
CA SER A 73 -28.53 47.13 31.19
C SER A 73 -28.21 48.62 31.36
N MET A 74 -27.74 49.30 30.31
CA MET A 74 -28.03 50.72 29.96
C MET A 74 -27.32 51.05 28.61
N HIS A 75 -28.05 51.27 27.50
CA HIS A 75 -28.51 52.54 26.90
C HIS A 75 -27.50 53.26 25.97
N LEU A 76 -27.87 53.31 24.66
CA LEU A 76 -27.75 54.34 23.59
C LEU A 76 -26.40 55.11 23.45
N ASP A 77 -25.79 55.37 22.29
CA ASP A 77 -26.31 55.92 21.02
C ASP A 77 -25.20 55.92 19.94
N GLY A 78 -25.52 56.09 18.64
CA GLY A 78 -24.59 56.67 17.64
C GLY A 78 -24.18 55.86 16.38
N ARG A 79 -24.50 56.40 15.20
CA ARG A 79 -24.22 55.98 13.80
C ARG A 79 -22.70 55.99 13.46
N ASP A 80 -22.13 55.38 12.41
CA ASP A 80 -22.49 55.38 10.98
C ASP A 80 -21.58 54.41 10.16
N GLU A 81 -21.97 54.18 8.90
CA GLU A 81 -21.17 53.77 7.72
C GLU A 81 -21.00 52.28 7.28
N SER A 82 -21.86 51.92 6.31
CA SER A 82 -21.54 51.31 5.00
C SER A 82 -21.13 49.83 4.87
N ARG A 83 -22.06 49.00 4.36
CA ARG A 83 -21.79 47.74 3.64
C ARG A 83 -22.78 47.53 2.47
N PRO A 84 -22.39 46.84 1.38
CA PRO A 84 -23.08 46.88 0.10
C PRO A 84 -24.26 45.91 0.00
N ALA A 85 -25.25 46.36 -0.78
CA ALA A 85 -26.43 45.70 -1.36
C ALA A 85 -26.65 44.19 -1.10
N ASP A 86 -27.59 43.90 -0.18
CA ASP A 86 -28.36 42.65 -0.18
C ASP A 86 -29.53 42.78 -1.18
N ILE A 87 -29.62 41.85 -2.13
CA ILE A 87 -30.80 41.69 -2.97
C ILE A 87 -31.87 41.00 -2.11
N SER A 88 -32.75 41.81 -1.51
CA SER A 88 -33.98 41.35 -0.87
C SER A 88 -35.11 41.37 -1.90
N THR A 89 -35.61 40.20 -2.28
CA THR A 89 -36.92 40.06 -2.94
C THR A 89 -38.00 39.86 -1.87
N THR A 90 -38.96 40.79 -1.81
CA THR A 90 -40.22 40.70 -1.04
C THR A 90 -41.35 40.58 -2.08
N TYR A 91 -42.47 39.85 -1.96
CA TYR A 91 -43.48 39.75 -0.90
C TYR A 91 -44.36 38.51 -1.09
N ASN A 92 -44.91 37.98 0.01
CA ASN A 92 -46.34 37.69 0.14
C ASN A 92 -46.74 37.70 1.62
N SER A 93 -47.73 38.54 1.95
CA SER A 93 -48.33 38.62 3.28
C SER A 93 -49.40 37.54 3.42
N VAL A 94 -49.20 36.61 4.36
CA VAL A 94 -50.28 35.83 4.97
C VAL A 94 -50.02 35.81 6.47
N ALA A 95 -50.98 36.30 7.24
CA ALA A 95 -50.90 36.40 8.69
C ALA A 95 -50.79 35.01 9.34
N GLY A 96 -49.62 34.71 9.88
CA GLY A 96 -49.34 33.54 10.69
C GLY A 96 -47.96 33.72 11.34
N ASN A 97 -47.81 33.34 12.61
CA ASN A 97 -46.56 33.46 13.35
C ASN A 97 -45.43 32.72 12.60
N MET A 98 -44.62 33.48 11.86
CA MET A 98 -43.49 32.96 11.10
C MET A 98 -42.26 33.02 12.01
N THR A 99 -41.88 31.88 12.58
CA THR A 99 -40.51 31.68 13.06
C THR A 99 -39.59 31.73 11.83
N GLN A 100 -38.89 32.84 11.66
CA GLN A 100 -37.82 32.93 10.67
C GLN A 100 -36.69 31.99 11.08
N PHE A 101 -36.66 30.78 10.50
CA PHE A 101 -35.44 30.03 10.40
C PHE A 101 -34.57 30.75 9.37
N ASN A 102 -33.62 31.54 9.85
CA ASN A 102 -32.53 32.05 9.03
C ASN A 102 -31.65 30.84 8.65
N VAL A 103 -32.08 30.09 7.62
CA VAL A 103 -31.22 29.11 6.98
C VAL A 103 -30.17 29.92 6.24
N LYS A 104 -29.04 30.18 6.90
CA LYS A 104 -27.84 30.60 6.18
C LYS A 104 -27.56 29.51 5.15
N SER A 105 -27.82 29.80 3.88
CA SER A 105 -27.31 29.00 2.79
C SER A 105 -25.79 29.16 2.81
N TYR A 106 -25.11 28.33 3.60
CA TYR A 106 -23.67 28.20 3.53
C TYR A 106 -23.38 27.70 2.10
N GLY A 107 -22.90 28.61 1.24
CA GLY A 107 -22.35 28.19 -0.04
C GLY A 107 -21.29 27.11 0.21
N GLU A 108 -21.14 26.17 -0.73
CA GLU A 108 -20.15 25.11 -0.64
C GLU A 108 -18.76 25.69 -0.31
N SER A 109 -18.13 25.18 0.76
CA SER A 109 -16.84 25.68 1.22
C SER A 109 -15.71 25.26 0.27
N GLY A 110 -14.59 25.98 0.28
CA GLY A 110 -13.45 25.63 -0.55
C GLY A 110 -12.91 24.22 -0.29
N ILE A 111 -12.97 23.76 0.96
CA ILE A 111 -12.51 22.43 1.34
C ILE A 111 -13.45 21.33 0.84
N ASP A 112 -14.76 21.57 0.79
CA ASP A 112 -15.74 20.62 0.23
C ASP A 112 -15.53 20.39 -1.28
N ILE A 113 -15.23 21.47 -2.01
CA ILE A 113 -14.91 21.41 -3.45
C ILE A 113 -13.65 20.57 -3.67
N LEU A 114 -12.64 20.78 -2.81
CA LEU A 114 -11.38 20.06 -2.88
C LEU A 114 -11.56 18.58 -2.56
N TYR A 115 -12.35 18.25 -1.53
CA TYR A 115 -12.69 16.89 -1.12
C TYR A 115 -13.26 16.07 -2.29
N ARG A 116 -14.20 16.63 -3.06
CA ARG A 116 -14.79 15.95 -4.24
C ARG A 116 -13.78 15.63 -5.35
N SER A 117 -12.64 16.31 -5.34
CA SER A 117 -11.59 16.17 -6.35
C SER A 117 -10.44 15.26 -5.89
N VAL A 118 -10.49 14.74 -4.66
CA VAL A 118 -9.50 13.81 -4.10
C VAL A 118 -9.52 12.49 -4.87
N VAL A 119 -8.35 11.87 -5.02
CA VAL A 119 -8.17 10.50 -5.50
C VAL A 119 -7.93 9.62 -4.27
N ILE A 120 -9.01 9.09 -3.69
CA ILE A 120 -8.96 8.30 -2.44
C ILE A 120 -8.09 7.04 -2.64
N GLU A 121 -8.08 6.49 -3.85
CA GLU A 121 -7.31 5.31 -4.24
C GLU A 121 -5.79 5.55 -4.22
N ALA A 122 -5.36 6.83 -4.23
CA ALA A 122 -3.96 7.24 -4.23
C ALA A 122 -3.40 7.45 -2.82
N LEU A 123 -4.24 7.45 -1.79
CA LEU A 123 -3.80 7.67 -0.41
C LEU A 123 -2.99 6.49 0.13
N HIS A 124 -2.12 6.75 1.10
CA HIS A 124 -1.37 5.69 1.77
C HIS A 124 -2.28 4.64 2.42
N ASP A 125 -3.33 5.08 3.10
CA ASP A 125 -4.31 4.33 3.89
C ASP A 125 -5.60 3.98 3.12
N SER A 126 -5.53 3.97 1.79
CA SER A 126 -6.66 3.67 0.94
C SER A 126 -7.11 2.20 1.05
N GLY A 127 -8.43 1.97 1.17
CA GLY A 127 -9.00 0.61 1.22
C GLY A 127 -8.72 -0.23 -0.04
N GLU A 128 -8.55 0.38 -1.22
CA GLU A 128 -8.15 -0.35 -2.43
C GLU A 128 -6.73 -0.93 -2.38
N ARG A 129 -5.96 -0.50 -1.38
CA ARG A 129 -4.59 -0.96 -1.17
C ARG A 129 -4.53 -2.08 -0.16
N PHE A 130 -5.66 -2.59 0.35
CA PHE A 130 -5.68 -3.71 1.27
C PHE A 130 -5.39 -5.06 0.57
N PRO A 131 -4.56 -5.94 1.17
CA PRO A 131 -3.64 -5.64 2.26
C PRO A 131 -2.53 -4.70 1.79
N GLU A 132 -2.20 -3.71 2.63
CA GLU A 132 -1.22 -2.67 2.28
C GLU A 132 0.14 -3.28 1.90
N PRO A 133 0.82 -2.79 0.85
CA PRO A 133 2.18 -3.22 0.56
C PRO A 133 3.08 -2.91 1.75
N ALA A 134 3.51 -3.91 2.52
CA ALA A 134 4.38 -3.70 3.67
C ALA A 134 5.71 -4.41 3.47
N CYS A 135 6.77 -3.86 4.08
CA CYS A 135 8.01 -4.61 4.23
C CYS A 135 7.75 -5.77 5.20
N HIS A 136 8.32 -6.93 4.91
CA HIS A 136 8.28 -8.05 5.83
C HIS A 136 8.99 -7.67 7.15
N PRO A 137 8.48 -8.05 8.33
CA PRO A 137 9.14 -7.77 9.60
C PRO A 137 10.62 -8.16 9.59
N GLY A 138 11.48 -7.29 10.14
CA GLY A 138 12.92 -7.50 10.16
C GLY A 138 13.65 -7.28 8.82
N THR A 139 12.94 -6.93 7.74
CA THR A 139 13.56 -6.60 6.43
C THR A 139 13.57 -5.10 6.17
N ARG A 140 14.49 -4.64 5.30
CA ARG A 140 14.57 -3.22 4.89
C ARG A 140 14.71 -2.23 6.06
N THR A 141 15.13 -2.70 7.23
CA THR A 141 15.22 -1.90 8.47
C THR A 141 16.14 -0.69 8.29
N ARG A 142 17.33 -0.91 7.73
CA ARG A 142 18.32 0.15 7.48
C ARG A 142 17.78 1.31 6.65
N VAL A 143 17.04 1.03 5.57
CA VAL A 143 16.48 2.10 4.73
C VAL A 143 15.32 2.81 5.42
N LEU A 144 14.46 2.07 6.15
CA LEU A 144 13.38 2.66 6.93
C LEU A 144 13.89 3.56 8.06
N GLU A 145 14.95 3.14 8.77
CA GLU A 145 15.61 3.93 9.80
C GLU A 145 16.23 5.20 9.24
N MET A 146 16.92 5.10 8.09
CA MET A 146 17.49 6.26 7.41
C MET A 146 16.39 7.25 6.99
N LEU A 147 15.28 6.77 6.41
CA LEU A 147 14.15 7.62 6.05
C LEU A 147 13.51 8.26 7.28
N GLY A 148 13.35 7.50 8.36
CA GLY A 148 12.84 8.00 9.65
C GLY A 148 13.71 9.12 10.20
N ALA A 149 15.02 8.93 10.29
CA ALA A 149 15.97 9.96 10.72
C ALA A 149 15.90 11.20 9.82
N TRP A 150 15.91 10.99 8.50
CA TRP A 150 15.79 12.07 7.51
C TRP A 150 14.47 12.84 7.63
N SER A 151 13.37 12.22 8.05
CA SER A 151 12.05 12.87 8.15
C SER A 151 11.91 13.87 9.30
N VAL A 152 12.72 13.73 10.35
CA VAL A 152 12.65 14.58 11.56
C VAL A 152 13.91 15.43 11.80
N ASP A 153 14.97 15.23 11.00
CA ASP A 153 16.21 16.01 11.08
C ASP A 153 15.94 17.52 10.96
N ARG A 154 16.43 18.33 11.89
CA ARG A 154 16.24 19.79 11.90
C ARG A 154 17.18 20.54 10.95
N SER A 155 18.24 19.88 10.49
CA SER A 155 19.23 20.45 9.57
C SER A 155 19.60 19.42 8.50
N PRO A 156 18.62 18.94 7.71
CA PRO A 156 18.88 17.86 6.77
C PRO A 156 19.81 18.34 5.65
N GLU A 157 20.75 17.47 5.26
CA GLU A 157 21.63 17.70 4.11
C GLU A 157 20.86 17.79 2.78
N SER A 158 19.63 17.29 2.74
CA SER A 158 18.77 17.26 1.54
C SER A 158 17.29 17.38 1.91
N THR A 159 16.53 18.14 1.13
CA THR A 159 15.07 18.30 1.27
C THR A 159 14.29 17.35 0.38
N ILE A 160 14.93 16.84 -0.68
CA ILE A 160 14.40 15.82 -1.58
C ILE A 160 15.18 14.53 -1.36
N LEU A 161 14.47 13.41 -1.25
CA LEU A 161 15.07 12.09 -1.26
C LEU A 161 14.43 11.26 -2.36
N TRP A 162 15.25 10.73 -3.26
CA TRP A 162 14.82 9.86 -4.33
C TRP A 162 15.26 8.43 -4.08
N LEU A 163 14.28 7.58 -3.72
CA LEU A 163 14.44 6.15 -3.55
C LEU A 163 14.18 5.43 -4.88
N HIS A 164 15.24 4.99 -5.55
CA HIS A 164 15.13 4.38 -6.87
C HIS A 164 15.67 2.95 -6.92
N GLY A 165 15.26 2.19 -7.94
CA GLY A 165 15.68 0.80 -8.12
C GLY A 165 14.80 0.08 -9.12
N ALA A 166 15.15 -1.16 -9.45
CA ALA A 166 14.40 -1.97 -10.41
C ALA A 166 12.97 -2.30 -9.92
N ALA A 167 12.12 -2.73 -10.84
CA ALA A 167 10.79 -3.24 -10.49
C ALA A 167 10.91 -4.44 -9.55
N GLY A 168 9.96 -4.58 -8.61
CA GLY A 168 9.93 -5.71 -7.68
C GLY A 168 10.93 -5.70 -6.52
N MET A 169 11.74 -4.64 -6.36
CA MET A 169 12.70 -4.52 -5.24
C MET A 169 12.08 -4.03 -3.92
N GLY A 170 10.79 -3.68 -3.89
CA GLY A 170 10.06 -3.28 -2.68
C GLY A 170 9.99 -1.77 -2.41
N LYS A 171 10.25 -0.90 -3.40
CA LYS A 171 10.13 0.57 -3.26
C LYS A 171 8.79 1.01 -2.66
N SER A 172 7.68 0.54 -3.24
CA SER A 172 6.33 0.90 -2.77
C SER A 172 6.02 0.36 -1.37
N ALA A 173 6.58 -0.78 -0.99
CA ALA A 173 6.45 -1.32 0.37
C ALA A 173 7.21 -0.45 1.39
N ILE A 174 8.41 0.02 1.02
CA ILE A 174 9.19 0.97 1.83
C ILE A 174 8.45 2.31 1.95
N ALA A 175 7.96 2.86 0.83
CA ALA A 175 7.21 4.11 0.81
C ALA A 175 5.92 4.03 1.64
N GLN A 176 5.22 2.90 1.59
CA GLN A 176 4.02 2.64 2.37
C GLN A 176 4.33 2.61 3.87
N MET A 177 5.28 1.79 4.30
CA MET A 177 5.73 1.71 5.69
C MET A 177 6.21 3.06 6.21
N PHE A 178 6.99 3.79 5.40
CA PHE A 178 7.46 5.11 5.75
C PHE A 178 6.32 6.11 5.90
N ALA A 179 5.38 6.17 4.95
CA ALA A 179 4.22 7.05 5.04
C ALA A 179 3.37 6.74 6.27
N GLY A 180 3.09 5.47 6.55
CA GLY A 180 2.37 5.04 7.75
C GLY A 180 3.08 5.44 9.04
N ASN A 181 4.40 5.28 9.11
CA ASN A 181 5.20 5.72 10.25
C ASN A 181 5.15 7.25 10.43
N CYS A 182 5.24 8.01 9.33
CA CYS A 182 5.12 9.47 9.36
C CYS A 182 3.73 9.92 9.83
N ALA A 183 2.67 9.23 9.39
CA ALA A 183 1.30 9.51 9.79
C ALA A 183 1.10 9.24 11.29
N ALA A 184 1.58 8.10 11.78
CA ALA A 184 1.51 7.73 13.19
C ALA A 184 2.29 8.71 14.10
N GLN A 185 3.36 9.32 13.58
CA GLN A 185 4.15 10.33 14.28
C GLN A 185 3.65 11.77 14.07
N GLY A 186 2.59 11.98 13.28
CA GLY A 186 1.97 13.27 13.05
C GLY A 186 2.75 14.23 12.16
N HIS A 187 3.66 13.74 11.31
CA HIS A 187 4.45 14.58 10.38
C HIS A 187 4.28 14.25 8.90
N LEU A 188 3.42 13.27 8.56
CA LEU A 188 2.98 13.09 7.18
C LEU A 188 2.08 14.26 6.77
N GLY A 189 2.53 15.08 5.84
CA GLY A 189 1.73 16.14 5.24
C GLY A 189 0.75 15.58 4.21
N ALA A 190 1.27 14.84 3.23
CA ALA A 190 0.45 14.24 2.18
C ALA A 190 1.15 13.07 1.50
N SER A 191 0.37 12.24 0.83
CA SER A 191 0.88 11.14 0.01
C SER A 191 0.12 10.98 -1.29
N PHE A 192 0.79 10.50 -2.33
CA PHE A 192 0.15 10.09 -3.57
C PHE A 192 0.88 8.88 -4.16
N PHE A 193 0.18 7.76 -4.24
CA PHE A 193 0.70 6.51 -4.77
C PHE A 193 0.20 6.30 -6.19
N PHE A 194 1.07 6.57 -7.16
CA PHE A 194 0.77 6.36 -8.56
C PHE A 194 0.52 4.87 -8.84
N ARG A 195 -0.26 4.60 -9.89
CA ARG A 195 -0.51 3.24 -10.36
C ARG A 195 -0.72 3.22 -11.86
N ARG A 196 0.15 2.51 -12.58
CA ARG A 196 0.07 2.39 -14.03
C ARG A 196 -1.24 1.71 -14.41
N GLY A 197 -1.89 2.24 -15.46
CA GLY A 197 -3.18 1.71 -15.94
C GLY A 197 -4.41 2.18 -15.15
N HIS A 198 -4.26 2.65 -13.91
CA HIS A 198 -5.37 3.24 -13.18
C HIS A 198 -5.79 4.58 -13.81
N PRO A 199 -7.10 4.89 -13.96
CA PRO A 199 -7.57 6.07 -14.69
C PRO A 199 -7.01 7.39 -14.15
N ARG A 200 -7.02 7.57 -12.82
CA ARG A 200 -6.56 8.80 -12.16
C ARG A 200 -5.15 8.68 -11.59
N ARG A 201 -4.79 7.51 -11.05
CA ARG A 201 -3.46 7.26 -10.44
C ARG A 201 -2.35 6.99 -11.47
N GLY A 202 -2.70 6.71 -12.72
CA GLY A 202 -1.74 6.58 -13.82
C GLY A 202 -1.47 7.91 -14.53
N THR A 203 -1.98 9.03 -14.01
CA THR A 203 -1.84 10.37 -14.58
C THR A 203 -1.60 11.38 -13.44
N TRP A 204 -1.42 12.67 -13.78
CA TRP A 204 -1.38 13.73 -12.78
C TRP A 204 -2.76 14.17 -12.31
N ASP A 205 -3.85 13.67 -12.93
CA ASP A 205 -5.21 14.07 -12.57
C ASP A 205 -5.49 13.84 -11.08
N GLY A 206 -5.93 14.91 -10.42
CA GLY A 206 -6.19 14.90 -8.98
C GLY A 206 -4.96 14.88 -8.08
N LEU A 207 -3.72 14.89 -8.60
CA LEU A 207 -2.50 14.91 -7.78
C LEU A 207 -2.49 16.10 -6.82
N PHE A 208 -2.55 17.32 -7.34
CA PHE A 208 -2.40 18.52 -6.52
C PHE A 208 -3.64 18.85 -5.69
N THR A 209 -4.83 18.45 -6.13
CA THR A 209 -6.04 18.55 -5.29
C THR A 209 -5.96 17.58 -4.10
N THR A 210 -5.50 16.35 -4.33
CA THR A 210 -5.33 15.33 -3.29
C THR A 210 -4.25 15.71 -2.29
N LEU A 211 -3.11 16.23 -2.76
CA LEU A 211 -2.05 16.72 -1.87
C LEU A 211 -2.51 17.93 -1.06
N ALA A 212 -3.18 18.90 -1.69
CA ALA A 212 -3.68 20.08 -1.00
C ALA A 212 -4.73 19.75 0.06
N TYR A 213 -5.64 18.81 -0.23
CA TYR A 213 -6.63 18.36 0.75
C TYR A 213 -5.95 17.72 1.95
N GLN A 214 -5.03 16.77 1.73
CA GLN A 214 -4.28 16.12 2.80
C GLN A 214 -3.51 17.15 3.65
N LEU A 215 -2.79 18.08 3.01
CA LEU A 215 -2.06 19.15 3.69
C LEU A 215 -2.97 20.06 4.52
N ALA A 216 -4.14 20.42 4.01
CA ALA A 216 -5.12 21.21 4.76
C ALA A 216 -5.65 20.47 6.00
N THR A 217 -5.71 19.13 5.96
CA THR A 217 -6.18 18.30 7.08
C THR A 217 -5.08 17.89 8.06
N SER A 218 -3.83 17.77 7.61
CA SER A 218 -2.70 17.31 8.43
C SER A 218 -1.86 18.47 8.99
N VAL A 219 -1.86 19.62 8.32
CA VAL A 219 -1.14 20.83 8.73
C VAL A 219 -2.15 21.94 8.97
N SER A 220 -2.52 22.15 10.23
CA SER A 220 -3.61 23.05 10.62
C SER A 220 -3.49 24.47 10.06
N GLU A 221 -2.26 24.96 9.92
CA GLU A 221 -1.94 26.30 9.44
C GLU A 221 -2.11 26.47 7.93
N LEU A 222 -2.30 25.38 7.18
CA LEU A 222 -2.59 25.39 5.75
C LEU A 222 -4.08 25.31 5.44
N LEU A 223 -4.93 24.95 6.40
CA LEU A 223 -6.37 24.79 6.18
C LEU A 223 -6.99 26.06 5.58
N PHE A 224 -6.85 27.19 6.28
CA PHE A 224 -7.47 28.44 5.87
C PHE A 224 -6.90 28.98 4.53
N PRO A 225 -5.57 29.06 4.32
CA PRO A 225 -5.02 29.51 3.04
C PRO A 225 -5.40 28.64 1.84
N ILE A 226 -5.48 27.31 2.01
CA ILE A 226 -5.90 26.39 0.94
C ILE A 226 -7.39 26.55 0.66
N GLN A 227 -8.23 26.57 1.70
CA GLN A 227 -9.66 26.78 1.58
C GLN A 227 -9.96 28.10 0.83
N GLN A 228 -9.34 29.19 1.26
CA GLN A 228 -9.49 30.50 0.63
C GLN A 228 -9.09 30.47 -0.86
N ALA A 229 -7.99 29.79 -1.21
CA ALA A 229 -7.54 29.68 -2.60
C ALA A 229 -8.57 28.98 -3.51
N VAL A 230 -9.34 28.02 -2.97
CA VAL A 230 -10.42 27.35 -3.71
C VAL A 230 -11.68 28.20 -3.74
N GLU A 231 -12.01 28.93 -2.68
CA GLU A 231 -13.17 29.84 -2.65
C GLU A 231 -13.01 31.00 -3.64
N GLU A 232 -11.79 31.52 -3.80
CA GLU A 232 -11.43 32.56 -4.78
C GLU A 232 -11.50 32.06 -6.24
N ASP A 233 -11.26 30.78 -6.47
CA ASP A 233 -11.25 30.18 -7.82
C ASP A 233 -11.76 28.74 -7.77
N LYS A 234 -13.09 28.56 -7.68
CA LYS A 234 -13.73 27.24 -7.56
C LYS A 234 -13.38 26.28 -8.70
N LEU A 235 -12.99 26.81 -9.86
CA LEU A 235 -12.58 26.02 -11.03
C LEU A 235 -11.14 25.50 -10.92
N ILE A 236 -10.39 25.87 -9.88
CA ILE A 236 -8.98 25.49 -9.71
C ILE A 236 -8.76 23.98 -9.79
N VAL A 237 -9.71 23.17 -9.32
CA VAL A 237 -9.68 21.71 -9.35
C VAL A 237 -9.61 21.10 -10.76
N GLY A 238 -10.04 21.85 -11.78
CA GLY A 238 -9.96 21.46 -13.19
C GLY A 238 -8.92 22.25 -14.00
N ARG A 239 -8.15 23.15 -13.38
CA ARG A 239 -7.13 23.94 -14.09
C ARG A 239 -5.86 23.15 -14.35
N ALA A 240 -5.03 23.70 -15.24
CA ALA A 240 -3.73 23.13 -15.58
C ALA A 240 -2.83 22.90 -14.35
N MET A 241 -2.02 21.85 -14.44
CA MET A 241 -1.07 21.37 -13.42
C MET A 241 -0.31 22.49 -12.69
N LYS A 242 0.35 23.40 -13.45
CA LYS A 242 1.12 24.51 -12.88
C LYS A 242 0.26 25.46 -12.04
N ALA A 243 -0.98 25.73 -12.48
CA ALA A 243 -1.89 26.61 -11.75
C ALA A 243 -2.37 25.96 -10.45
N GLN A 244 -2.70 24.66 -10.48
CA GLN A 244 -3.05 23.91 -9.28
C GLN A 244 -1.90 23.91 -8.27
N PHE A 245 -0.70 23.51 -8.69
CA PHE A 245 0.46 23.50 -7.81
C PHE A 245 0.74 24.88 -7.18
N GLN A 246 0.70 25.94 -7.99
CA GLN A 246 0.95 27.30 -7.50
C GLN A 246 -0.12 27.77 -6.51
N LYS A 247 -1.40 27.61 -6.84
CA LYS A 247 -2.50 28.16 -6.01
C LYS A 247 -2.87 27.29 -4.82
N LEU A 248 -2.69 25.97 -4.91
CA LEU A 248 -3.11 25.03 -3.87
C LEU A 248 -1.97 24.56 -2.96
N LEU A 249 -0.70 24.69 -3.39
CA LEU A 249 0.46 24.33 -2.57
C LEU A 249 1.35 25.54 -2.33
N SER A 250 2.09 26.01 -3.35
CA SER A 250 3.16 27.00 -3.18
C SER A 250 2.69 28.31 -2.52
N ARG A 251 1.62 28.93 -3.01
CA ARG A 251 1.09 30.18 -2.43
C ARG A 251 0.51 30.00 -1.02
N PRO A 252 -0.28 28.96 -0.72
CA PRO A 252 -0.68 28.66 0.65
C PRO A 252 0.50 28.61 1.63
N PHE A 253 1.56 27.88 1.30
CA PHE A 253 2.76 27.84 2.14
C PHE A 253 3.42 29.21 2.32
N GLN A 254 3.49 30.04 1.27
CA GLN A 254 4.05 31.40 1.36
C GLN A 254 3.23 32.35 2.23
N LYS A 255 1.91 32.12 2.32
CA LYS A 255 1.00 32.90 3.17
C LYS A 255 1.02 32.44 4.64
N THR A 256 1.61 31.29 4.91
CA THR A 256 1.65 30.68 6.23
C THR A 256 2.99 30.94 6.90
N SER A 257 2.96 31.50 8.10
CA SER A 257 4.13 31.69 8.95
C SER A 257 4.06 30.74 10.15
N GLY A 258 5.22 30.27 10.61
CA GLY A 258 5.30 29.55 11.89
C GLY A 258 4.72 28.14 11.88
N LEU A 259 4.96 27.37 10.80
CA LEU A 259 4.63 25.95 10.76
C LEU A 259 5.22 25.23 11.98
N HIS A 260 4.39 24.47 12.71
CA HIS A 260 4.83 23.69 13.87
C HIS A 260 5.78 22.53 13.51
N PHE A 261 5.76 22.04 12.26
CA PHE A 261 6.72 21.07 11.72
C PHE A 261 6.90 21.25 10.20
N ILE A 262 7.91 20.60 9.63
CA ILE A 262 8.13 20.53 8.18
C ILE A 262 7.44 19.27 7.65
N PRO A 263 6.33 19.38 6.89
CA PRO A 263 5.59 18.21 6.43
C PRO A 263 6.33 17.37 5.40
N VAL A 264 6.16 16.05 5.53
CA VAL A 264 6.62 15.06 4.55
C VAL A 264 5.56 14.87 3.47
N ILE A 265 5.97 14.94 2.20
CA ILE A 265 5.19 14.57 1.03
C ILE A 265 5.80 13.32 0.41
N VAL A 266 4.99 12.28 0.23
CA VAL A 266 5.42 11.01 -0.40
C VAL A 266 4.78 10.87 -1.77
N LEU A 267 5.60 10.77 -2.82
CA LEU A 267 5.19 10.45 -4.18
C LEU A 267 5.75 9.08 -4.56
N ASP A 268 4.92 8.04 -4.42
CA ASP A 268 5.34 6.67 -4.74
C ASP A 268 5.05 6.32 -6.20
N GLY A 269 6.04 5.74 -6.88
CA GLY A 269 5.89 5.20 -8.23
C GLY A 269 5.74 6.27 -9.30
N LEU A 270 6.53 7.36 -9.27
CA LEU A 270 6.39 8.44 -10.25
C LEU A 270 6.49 7.95 -11.71
N ASP A 271 7.29 6.91 -11.98
CA ASP A 271 7.40 6.26 -13.30
C ASP A 271 6.15 5.48 -13.74
N GLU A 272 5.15 5.35 -12.87
CA GLU A 272 3.84 4.78 -13.16
C GLU A 272 2.85 5.80 -13.73
N CYS A 273 3.17 7.09 -13.66
CA CYS A 273 2.47 8.13 -14.42
C CYS A 273 2.81 7.98 -15.91
N LYS A 274 1.79 7.87 -16.78
CA LYS A 274 1.97 7.43 -18.17
C LYS A 274 2.88 8.32 -19.03
N ASP A 275 2.93 9.62 -18.78
CA ASP A 275 3.62 10.60 -19.64
C ASP A 275 4.93 11.09 -18.99
N HIS A 276 6.06 10.86 -19.68
CA HIS A 276 7.39 11.28 -19.25
C HIS A 276 7.55 12.80 -19.05
N LYS A 277 6.92 13.63 -19.89
CA LYS A 277 6.94 15.10 -19.75
C LYS A 277 6.16 15.54 -18.54
N VAL A 278 5.04 14.88 -18.26
CA VAL A 278 4.25 15.10 -17.05
C VAL A 278 5.07 14.76 -15.80
N GLN A 279 5.80 13.65 -15.80
CA GLN A 279 6.68 13.28 -14.68
C GLN A 279 7.76 14.35 -14.44
N GLN A 280 8.46 14.79 -15.49
CA GLN A 280 9.46 15.88 -15.39
C GLN A 280 8.83 17.18 -14.91
N GLN A 281 7.64 17.51 -15.41
CA GLN A 281 6.93 18.73 -15.01
C GLN A 281 6.57 18.71 -13.52
N ILE A 282 6.12 17.56 -12.98
CA ILE A 282 5.88 17.39 -11.54
C ILE A 282 7.17 17.66 -10.76
N LEU A 283 8.30 17.05 -11.16
CA LEU A 283 9.60 17.26 -10.52
C LEU A 283 10.01 18.73 -10.56
N HIS A 284 9.97 19.37 -11.72
CA HIS A 284 10.35 20.77 -11.88
C HIS A 284 9.51 21.70 -11.01
N LEU A 285 8.21 21.45 -10.84
CA LEU A 285 7.35 22.25 -9.97
C LEU A 285 7.80 22.17 -8.51
N PHE A 286 8.01 20.97 -7.99
CA PHE A 286 8.50 20.77 -6.61
C PHE A 286 9.89 21.35 -6.40
N ILE A 287 10.83 21.02 -7.29
CA ILE A 287 12.22 21.49 -7.22
C ILE A 287 12.27 23.02 -7.25
N THR A 288 11.55 23.65 -8.19
CA THR A 288 11.50 25.12 -8.27
C THR A 288 10.94 25.73 -7.00
N ALA A 289 9.89 25.15 -6.42
CA ALA A 289 9.31 25.67 -5.19
C ALA A 289 10.23 25.50 -3.98
N ILE A 290 10.89 24.35 -3.86
CA ILE A 290 11.83 24.07 -2.77
C ILE A 290 13.06 24.98 -2.87
N CYS A 291 13.73 25.02 -4.03
CA CYS A 291 14.95 25.80 -4.22
C CYS A 291 14.71 27.31 -4.25
N ASN A 292 13.74 27.76 -5.05
CA ASN A 292 13.64 29.18 -5.42
C ASN A 292 12.61 29.93 -4.57
N GLN A 293 11.69 29.21 -3.93
CA GLN A 293 10.58 29.81 -3.16
C GLN A 293 10.62 29.44 -1.67
N GLY A 294 11.59 28.61 -1.25
CA GLY A 294 11.73 28.19 0.14
C GLY A 294 10.56 27.36 0.66
N LEU A 295 9.94 26.53 -0.21
CA LEU A 295 8.81 25.68 0.18
C LEU A 295 9.23 24.73 1.32
N PRO A 296 8.63 24.84 2.52
CA PRO A 296 9.08 24.11 3.70
C PRO A 296 8.47 22.71 3.75
N VAL A 297 8.89 21.84 2.83
CA VAL A 297 8.44 20.43 2.75
C VAL A 297 9.64 19.50 2.59
N ARG A 298 9.48 18.25 3.05
CA ARG A 298 10.37 17.14 2.69
C ARG A 298 9.69 16.29 1.64
N LEU A 299 10.37 16.02 0.54
CA LEU A 299 9.80 15.28 -0.58
C LEU A 299 10.49 13.92 -0.74
N LEU A 300 9.77 12.85 -0.45
CA LEU A 300 10.17 11.50 -0.82
C LEU A 300 9.58 11.16 -2.18
N ILE A 301 10.43 10.74 -3.11
CA ILE A 301 10.03 10.25 -4.42
C ILE A 301 10.50 8.81 -4.55
N THR A 302 9.65 7.92 -5.03
CA THR A 302 10.08 6.61 -5.50
C THR A 302 9.85 6.45 -6.99
N SER A 303 10.80 5.82 -7.68
CA SER A 303 10.60 5.45 -9.07
C SER A 303 11.61 4.40 -9.55
N ARG A 304 11.43 3.88 -10.76
CA ARG A 304 12.54 3.33 -11.54
C ARG A 304 13.49 4.45 -11.99
N PRO A 305 14.79 4.16 -12.18
CA PRO A 305 15.76 5.14 -12.67
C PRO A 305 15.62 5.31 -14.19
N GLU A 306 14.45 5.75 -14.66
CA GLU A 306 14.23 6.04 -16.09
C GLU A 306 15.06 7.26 -16.53
N PRO A 307 15.60 7.30 -17.76
CA PRO A 307 16.60 8.30 -18.17
C PRO A 307 16.19 9.76 -17.90
N HIS A 308 14.95 10.13 -18.22
CA HIS A 308 14.47 11.51 -18.01
C HIS A 308 14.35 11.88 -16.53
N LEU A 309 14.12 10.92 -15.63
CA LEU A 309 14.10 11.16 -14.17
C LEU A 309 15.51 11.30 -13.63
N LEU A 310 16.44 10.44 -14.07
CA LEU A 310 17.86 10.55 -13.74
C LEU A 310 18.40 11.91 -14.14
N GLU A 311 18.23 12.29 -15.41
CA GLU A 311 18.67 13.59 -15.95
C GLU A 311 18.11 14.76 -15.14
N THR A 312 16.82 14.70 -14.79
CA THR A 312 16.19 15.78 -14.01
C THR A 312 16.75 15.87 -12.60
N LEU A 313 16.81 14.76 -11.87
CA LEU A 313 17.17 14.73 -10.44
C LEU A 313 18.68 14.83 -10.19
N GLN A 314 19.52 14.54 -11.19
CA GLN A 314 20.98 14.66 -11.10
C GLN A 314 21.52 15.94 -11.74
N SER A 315 20.66 16.82 -12.26
CA SER A 315 21.13 18.01 -12.98
C SER A 315 21.55 19.15 -12.05
N GLY A 316 22.74 19.70 -12.29
CA GLY A 316 23.25 20.95 -11.71
C GLY A 316 23.01 21.07 -10.20
N ASP A 317 22.41 22.19 -9.79
CA ASP A 317 22.15 22.54 -8.40
C ASP A 317 21.15 21.60 -7.69
N ILE A 318 20.39 20.78 -8.43
CA ILE A 318 19.42 19.83 -7.85
C ILE A 318 20.14 18.70 -7.12
N SER A 319 21.30 18.29 -7.62
CA SER A 319 22.13 17.25 -7.00
C SER A 319 22.57 17.61 -5.56
N ALA A 320 22.63 18.89 -5.23
CA ALA A 320 22.99 19.36 -3.89
C ALA A 320 21.85 19.24 -2.87
N ILE A 321 20.60 19.22 -3.33
CA ILE A 321 19.41 19.17 -2.46
C ILE A 321 18.62 17.85 -2.56
N CYS A 322 18.97 17.00 -3.53
CA CYS A 322 18.36 15.70 -3.78
C CYS A 322 19.33 14.59 -3.38
N ARG A 323 19.01 13.87 -2.31
CA ARG A 323 19.74 12.66 -1.93
C ARG A 323 19.22 11.46 -2.72
N HIS A 324 20.15 10.76 -3.37
CA HIS A 324 19.87 9.54 -4.12
C HIS A 324 20.05 8.32 -3.24
N PHE A 325 19.06 7.44 -3.20
CA PHE A 325 19.16 6.15 -2.54
C PHE A 325 18.75 5.04 -3.52
N GLU A 326 19.74 4.26 -3.95
CA GLU A 326 19.52 3.13 -4.85
C GLU A 326 19.26 1.85 -4.06
N LEU A 327 18.11 1.22 -4.27
CA LEU A 327 17.88 -0.17 -3.89
C LEU A 327 18.61 -1.07 -4.88
N ARG A 328 19.63 -1.78 -4.39
CA ARG A 328 20.46 -2.69 -5.18
C ARG A 328 20.15 -4.14 -4.80
N ALA A 329 20.46 -5.05 -5.73
CA ALA A 329 20.50 -6.49 -5.46
C ALA A 329 21.85 -6.84 -4.82
N ASP A 330 22.05 -6.43 -3.57
CA ASP A 330 23.28 -6.65 -2.79
C ASP A 330 23.05 -7.66 -1.65
N ASP A 331 24.09 -7.92 -0.85
CA ASP A 331 24.04 -8.87 0.27
C ASP A 331 22.92 -8.55 1.27
N SER A 332 22.59 -7.26 1.46
CA SER A 332 21.46 -6.86 2.31
C SER A 332 20.14 -7.31 1.71
N ALA A 333 19.93 -7.15 0.40
CA ALA A 333 18.73 -7.64 -0.27
C ALA A 333 18.62 -9.17 -0.21
N TYR A 334 19.72 -9.91 -0.38
CA TYR A 334 19.71 -11.38 -0.24
C TYR A 334 19.41 -11.83 1.19
N ALA A 335 19.96 -11.14 2.20
CA ALA A 335 19.67 -11.41 3.60
C ALA A 335 18.19 -11.13 3.93
N ASP A 336 17.65 -10.01 3.47
CA ASP A 336 16.24 -9.66 3.63
C ASP A 336 15.31 -10.71 3.00
N ILE A 337 15.62 -11.16 1.77
CA ILE A 337 14.83 -12.18 1.07
C ILE A 337 14.90 -13.52 1.79
N ARG A 338 16.05 -13.88 2.39
CA ARG A 338 16.19 -15.09 3.20
C ARG A 338 15.27 -15.05 4.42
N ILE A 339 15.25 -13.94 5.15
CA ILE A 339 14.36 -13.75 6.32
C ILE A 339 12.91 -13.94 5.87
N TYR A 340 12.49 -13.22 4.83
CA TYR A 340 11.14 -13.34 4.26
C TYR A 340 10.77 -14.78 3.90
N LEU A 341 11.63 -15.50 3.17
CA LEU A 341 11.37 -16.88 2.77
C LEU A 341 11.26 -17.81 3.99
N CYS A 342 12.17 -17.71 4.96
CA CYS A 342 12.13 -18.55 6.16
C CYS A 342 10.82 -18.39 6.93
N ASP A 343 10.38 -17.15 7.14
CA ASP A 343 9.16 -16.85 7.89
C ASP A 343 7.91 -17.32 7.15
N GLU A 344 7.83 -17.05 5.84
CA GLU A 344 6.69 -17.48 5.03
C GLU A 344 6.61 -18.99 4.85
N PHE A 345 7.73 -19.67 4.71
CA PHE A 345 7.75 -21.13 4.70
C PHE A 345 7.31 -21.71 6.03
N SER A 346 7.72 -21.10 7.15
CA SER A 346 7.26 -21.48 8.48
C SER A 346 5.74 -21.29 8.62
N ARG A 347 5.20 -20.17 8.12
CA ARG A 347 3.75 -19.93 8.06
C ARG A 347 3.03 -21.02 7.25
N ILE A 348 3.48 -21.30 6.03
CA ILE A 348 2.90 -22.34 5.17
C ILE A 348 2.96 -23.72 5.86
N TYR A 349 4.10 -24.06 6.48
CA TYR A 349 4.27 -25.32 7.19
C TYR A 349 3.21 -25.49 8.28
N HIS A 350 3.02 -24.49 9.13
CA HIS A 350 2.04 -24.53 10.22
C HIS A 350 0.59 -24.59 9.72
N GLU A 351 0.23 -23.80 8.70
CA GLU A 351 -1.10 -23.79 8.12
C GLU A 351 -1.50 -25.15 7.52
N PHE A 352 -0.60 -25.76 6.74
CA PHE A 352 -0.87 -27.05 6.11
C PHE A 352 -0.84 -28.21 7.12
N ARG A 353 0.04 -28.14 8.12
CA ARG A 353 0.03 -29.11 9.23
C ARG A 353 -1.26 -29.05 10.04
N ALA A 354 -1.82 -27.85 10.28
CA ALA A 354 -3.12 -27.69 10.93
C ALA A 354 -4.27 -28.27 10.10
N ARG A 355 -4.14 -28.29 8.76
CA ARG A 355 -5.04 -28.99 7.83
C ARG A 355 -4.77 -30.50 7.75
N GLY A 356 -3.82 -31.00 8.54
CA GLY A 356 -3.42 -32.41 8.63
C GLY A 356 -2.73 -32.94 7.37
N ILE A 357 -1.94 -32.08 6.73
CA ILE A 357 -1.04 -32.43 5.62
C ILE A 357 0.36 -32.59 6.21
N ASP A 358 0.97 -33.75 6.01
CA ASP A 358 2.32 -34.05 6.51
C ASP A 358 3.37 -33.62 5.47
N LEU A 359 4.13 -32.59 5.80
CA LEU A 359 5.25 -32.10 5.00
C LEU A 359 6.60 -32.66 5.49
N GLY A 360 6.58 -33.52 6.51
CA GLY A 360 7.75 -34.00 7.23
C GLY A 360 8.18 -33.05 8.36
N PRO A 361 9.10 -33.48 9.23
CA PRO A 361 9.51 -32.71 10.41
C PRO A 361 10.38 -31.49 10.08
N ILE A 362 11.03 -31.49 8.91
CA ILE A 362 11.92 -30.42 8.44
C ILE A 362 11.45 -30.05 7.03
N TRP A 363 10.70 -28.95 6.91
CA TRP A 363 10.24 -28.44 5.62
C TRP A 363 10.20 -26.92 5.61
N PRO A 364 10.68 -26.27 4.53
CA PRO A 364 11.52 -26.83 3.48
C PRO A 364 12.94 -27.13 3.98
N ALA A 365 13.73 -27.85 3.19
CA ALA A 365 15.16 -28.01 3.45
C ALA A 365 15.89 -26.65 3.35
N HIS A 366 16.94 -26.45 4.15
CA HIS A 366 17.71 -25.21 4.16
C HIS A 366 18.29 -24.89 2.77
N GLU A 367 18.75 -25.92 2.06
CA GLU A 367 19.31 -25.82 0.72
C GLU A 367 18.28 -25.32 -0.29
N ALA A 368 17.01 -25.69 -0.13
CA ALA A 368 15.92 -25.20 -0.97
C ALA A 368 15.69 -23.70 -0.75
N VAL A 369 15.71 -23.22 0.50
CA VAL A 369 15.60 -21.79 0.80
C VAL A 369 16.77 -21.02 0.17
N MET A 370 18.01 -21.48 0.39
CA MET A 370 19.20 -20.82 -0.17
C MET A 370 19.21 -20.82 -1.70
N HIS A 371 18.70 -21.89 -2.32
CA HIS A 371 18.50 -21.94 -3.76
C HIS A 371 17.53 -20.86 -4.25
N LEU A 372 16.39 -20.69 -3.58
CA LEU A 372 15.40 -19.66 -3.92
C LEU A 372 15.91 -18.24 -3.68
N VAL A 373 16.68 -18.02 -2.60
CA VAL A 373 17.36 -16.74 -2.33
C VAL A 373 18.27 -16.38 -3.50
N LYS A 374 19.12 -17.31 -3.95
CA LYS A 374 20.02 -17.08 -5.09
C LYS A 374 19.24 -16.82 -6.38
N LYS A 375 18.18 -17.61 -6.63
CA LYS A 375 17.36 -17.53 -7.84
C LYS A 375 16.50 -16.26 -7.92
N SER A 376 16.23 -15.62 -6.79
CA SER A 376 15.55 -14.32 -6.75
C SER A 376 16.35 -13.19 -7.39
N SER A 377 17.67 -13.36 -7.56
CA SER A 377 18.58 -12.31 -8.03
C SER A 377 18.44 -10.99 -7.24
N GLY A 378 18.11 -11.08 -5.95
CA GLY A 378 17.91 -9.91 -5.08
C GLY A 378 16.58 -9.18 -5.28
N ILE A 379 15.63 -9.76 -6.02
CA ILE A 379 14.32 -9.16 -6.32
C ILE A 379 13.22 -9.83 -5.51
N PHE A 380 12.59 -9.05 -4.63
CA PHE A 380 11.51 -9.51 -3.73
C PHE A 380 10.29 -10.08 -4.46
N ILE A 381 9.92 -9.52 -5.62
CA ILE A 381 8.75 -10.00 -6.36
C ILE A 381 8.88 -11.48 -6.74
N TYR A 382 10.10 -11.97 -7.01
CA TYR A 382 10.33 -13.38 -7.27
C TYR A 382 9.99 -14.22 -6.04
N ALA A 383 10.58 -13.89 -4.89
CA ALA A 383 10.36 -14.62 -3.64
C ALA A 383 8.88 -14.61 -3.24
N ALA A 384 8.22 -13.45 -3.30
CA ALA A 384 6.80 -13.32 -2.99
C ALA A 384 5.92 -14.13 -3.95
N THR A 385 6.27 -14.20 -5.22
CA THR A 385 5.53 -15.00 -6.21
C THR A 385 5.70 -16.50 -5.95
N VAL A 386 6.91 -16.95 -5.61
CA VAL A 386 7.18 -18.34 -5.21
C VAL A 386 6.37 -18.72 -3.98
N ILE A 387 6.38 -17.89 -2.92
CA ILE A 387 5.62 -18.15 -1.69
C ILE A 387 4.12 -18.25 -1.98
N ARG A 388 3.55 -17.33 -2.76
CA ARG A 388 2.13 -17.39 -3.13
C ARG A 388 1.79 -18.65 -3.92
N PHE A 389 2.66 -19.05 -4.84
CA PHE A 389 2.46 -20.26 -5.64
C PHE A 389 2.52 -21.54 -4.79
N ILE A 390 3.43 -21.60 -3.82
CA ILE A 390 3.60 -22.76 -2.94
C ILE A 390 2.51 -22.82 -1.87
N GLY A 391 2.11 -21.68 -1.33
CA GLY A 391 1.09 -21.56 -0.28
C GLY A 391 -0.34 -21.56 -0.79
N ASP A 392 -0.58 -21.87 -2.06
CA ASP A 392 -1.93 -21.97 -2.63
C ASP A 392 -2.76 -23.02 -1.87
N GLU A 393 -3.93 -22.60 -1.40
CA GLU A 393 -4.71 -23.36 -0.41
C GLU A 393 -5.22 -24.71 -0.91
N TYR A 394 -5.19 -24.94 -2.21
CA TYR A 394 -5.80 -26.08 -2.87
C TYR A 394 -4.78 -27.03 -3.48
N THR A 395 -3.49 -26.75 -3.34
CA THR A 395 -2.42 -27.54 -3.96
C THR A 395 -1.36 -27.95 -2.94
N HIS A 396 -0.68 -29.06 -3.20
CA HIS A 396 0.27 -29.63 -2.23
C HIS A 396 1.59 -28.82 -2.22
N PRO A 397 2.00 -28.19 -1.11
CA PRO A 397 3.16 -27.28 -1.07
C PRO A 397 4.47 -27.95 -1.47
N ALA A 398 4.68 -29.22 -1.10
CA ALA A 398 5.89 -29.93 -1.47
C ALA A 398 6.00 -30.18 -2.99
N GLU A 399 4.87 -30.38 -3.69
CA GLU A 399 4.87 -30.54 -5.15
C GLU A 399 5.20 -29.22 -5.84
N ARG A 400 4.56 -28.13 -5.39
CA ARG A 400 4.79 -26.77 -5.89
C ARG A 400 6.24 -26.34 -5.65
N LEU A 401 6.79 -26.62 -4.47
CA LEU A 401 8.20 -26.37 -4.16
C LEU A 401 9.12 -27.17 -5.10
N ALA A 402 8.86 -28.46 -5.29
CA ALA A 402 9.64 -29.29 -6.20
C ALA A 402 9.59 -28.78 -7.65
N ALA A 403 8.44 -28.30 -8.12
CA ALA A 403 8.29 -27.68 -9.43
C ALA A 403 9.17 -26.43 -9.58
N VAL A 404 9.12 -25.50 -8.61
CA VAL A 404 9.94 -24.27 -8.63
C VAL A 404 11.44 -24.59 -8.56
N LEU A 405 11.84 -25.60 -7.79
CA LEU A 405 13.24 -26.02 -7.67
C LEU A 405 13.79 -26.71 -8.94
N ARG A 406 12.92 -27.24 -9.81
CA ARG A 406 13.32 -27.86 -11.09
C ARG A 406 13.63 -26.85 -12.19
N LEU A 407 13.18 -25.59 -12.09
CA LEU A 407 13.47 -24.61 -13.15
C LEU A 407 14.97 -24.32 -13.20
N ASP A 408 15.46 -24.08 -14.43
CA ASP A 408 16.88 -23.98 -14.72
C ASP A 408 17.59 -22.96 -13.81
N PRO A 409 18.56 -23.38 -12.98
CA PRO A 409 19.31 -22.47 -12.12
C PRO A 409 20.22 -21.49 -12.88
N ARG A 410 20.42 -21.68 -14.19
CA ARG A 410 21.27 -20.83 -15.04
C ARG A 410 20.48 -19.83 -15.88
N SER A 411 19.15 -19.82 -15.76
CA SER A 411 18.32 -18.91 -16.51
C SER A 411 18.65 -17.45 -16.22
N THR A 412 18.68 -16.65 -17.29
CA THR A 412 18.84 -15.20 -17.23
C THR A 412 17.49 -14.48 -17.05
N ALA A 413 16.37 -15.21 -17.11
CA ALA A 413 15.02 -14.69 -16.95
C ALA A 413 14.23 -15.50 -15.90
N PRO A 414 14.70 -15.56 -14.64
CA PRO A 414 14.11 -16.43 -13.61
C PRO A 414 12.64 -16.11 -13.30
N LEU A 415 12.20 -14.85 -13.49
CA LEU A 415 10.80 -14.47 -13.35
C LEU A 415 9.94 -15.03 -14.50
N ASP A 416 10.43 -15.00 -15.74
CA ASP A 416 9.67 -15.49 -16.89
C ASP A 416 9.51 -17.01 -16.83
N ASP A 417 10.55 -17.72 -16.38
CA ASP A 417 10.47 -19.17 -16.13
C ASP A 417 9.48 -19.47 -15.01
N LEU A 418 9.51 -18.69 -13.92
CA LEU A 418 8.57 -18.86 -12.83
C LEU A 418 7.12 -18.61 -13.31
N TYR A 419 6.88 -17.55 -14.08
CA TYR A 419 5.54 -17.31 -14.64
C TYR A 419 5.12 -18.41 -15.62
N THR A 420 6.04 -18.88 -16.47
CA THR A 420 5.78 -19.99 -17.40
C THR A 420 5.41 -21.25 -16.64
N GLU A 421 6.11 -21.55 -15.55
CA GLU A 421 5.78 -22.68 -14.67
C GLU A 421 4.45 -22.47 -13.96
N ILE A 422 4.20 -21.28 -13.40
CA ILE A 422 2.91 -21.00 -12.76
C ILE A 422 1.77 -21.24 -13.74
N LEU A 423 1.90 -20.75 -14.98
CA LEU A 423 0.92 -20.90 -16.04
C LEU A 423 0.84 -22.34 -16.59
N SER A 424 1.94 -23.10 -16.62
CA SER A 424 1.97 -24.50 -17.05
C SER A 424 1.33 -25.43 -16.02
N VAL A 425 1.50 -25.13 -14.73
CA VAL A 425 0.89 -25.85 -13.61
C VAL A 425 -0.52 -25.29 -13.28
N VAL A 426 -1.11 -24.51 -14.19
CA VAL A 426 -2.57 -24.40 -14.32
C VAL A 426 -3.08 -25.48 -15.31
N PRO A 427 -3.31 -26.73 -14.86
CA PRO A 427 -4.36 -27.56 -15.46
C PRO A 427 -5.66 -27.56 -14.64
N PRO A 428 -6.83 -27.46 -15.31
CA PRO A 428 -8.13 -27.14 -14.74
C PRO A 428 -8.80 -28.37 -14.16
N GLU A 429 -9.41 -28.29 -12.98
CA GLU A 429 -10.41 -29.25 -12.49
C GLU A 429 -9.99 -30.75 -12.43
N ALA A 430 -8.86 -31.21 -12.97
CA ALA A 430 -8.67 -32.60 -13.37
C ALA A 430 -8.32 -33.52 -12.18
N THR A 431 -7.40 -33.11 -11.31
CA THR A 431 -7.15 -33.83 -10.04
C THR A 431 -8.39 -33.78 -9.16
N ARG A 432 -9.10 -32.64 -9.14
CA ARG A 432 -10.38 -32.49 -8.45
C ARG A 432 -11.45 -33.44 -9.00
N LEU A 433 -11.59 -33.54 -10.32
CA LEU A 433 -12.53 -34.42 -11.02
C LEU A 433 -12.17 -35.89 -10.82
N ARG A 434 -10.88 -36.24 -10.78
CA ARG A 434 -10.40 -37.59 -10.46
C ARG A 434 -10.75 -37.98 -9.02
N VAL A 435 -10.52 -37.08 -8.06
CA VAL A 435 -10.89 -37.27 -6.65
C VAL A 435 -12.42 -37.35 -6.50
N LEU A 436 -13.18 -36.43 -7.10
CA LEU A 436 -14.65 -36.44 -7.09
C LEU A 436 -15.21 -37.71 -7.76
N HIS A 437 -14.64 -38.15 -8.88
CA HIS A 437 -15.05 -39.37 -9.56
C HIS A 437 -14.74 -40.61 -8.71
N ALA A 438 -13.59 -40.68 -8.05
CA ALA A 438 -13.26 -41.77 -7.12
C ALA A 438 -14.21 -41.82 -5.92
N VAL A 439 -14.55 -40.66 -5.33
CA VAL A 439 -15.55 -40.56 -4.27
C VAL A 439 -16.93 -41.00 -4.78
N TRP A 440 -17.35 -40.52 -5.95
CA TRP A 440 -18.63 -40.89 -6.54
C TRP A 440 -18.73 -42.40 -6.79
N GLN A 441 -17.72 -43.04 -7.38
CA GLN A 441 -17.71 -44.49 -7.59
C GLN A 441 -17.77 -45.27 -6.26
N GLY A 442 -16.99 -44.85 -5.25
CA GLY A 442 -17.03 -45.46 -3.92
C GLY A 442 -18.42 -45.40 -3.26
N THR A 443 -19.17 -44.31 -3.47
CA THR A 443 -20.54 -44.19 -2.95
C THR A 443 -21.56 -45.07 -3.68
N GLN A 444 -21.35 -45.40 -4.96
CA GLN A 444 -22.25 -46.26 -5.73
C GLN A 444 -22.09 -47.75 -5.38
N ASP A 445 -20.87 -48.17 -5.02
CA ASP A 445 -20.55 -49.58 -4.73
C ASP A 445 -20.94 -50.04 -3.31
N GLY A 446 -21.56 -49.16 -2.49
CA GLY A 446 -22.03 -49.49 -1.14
C GLY A 446 -20.93 -49.83 -0.13
N ARG A 447 -19.65 -49.60 -0.48
CA ARG A 447 -18.48 -49.92 0.36
C ARG A 447 -17.90 -48.65 0.97
N PHE A 448 -18.12 -48.48 2.27
CA PHE A 448 -17.37 -47.66 3.23
C PHE A 448 -17.10 -46.18 2.89
N THR A 449 -17.00 -45.36 3.93
CA THR A 449 -16.43 -44.02 3.88
C THR A 449 -14.98 -44.09 3.34
N MET A 450 -14.74 -43.60 2.12
CA MET A 450 -13.38 -43.47 1.59
C MET A 450 -12.67 -42.33 2.30
N ARG A 451 -11.71 -42.67 3.16
CA ARG A 451 -10.80 -41.67 3.73
C ARG A 451 -9.86 -41.11 2.64
N PRO A 452 -9.45 -39.83 2.73
CA PRO A 452 -8.56 -39.20 1.74
C PRO A 452 -7.31 -40.02 1.42
N GLU A 453 -6.72 -40.70 2.40
CA GLU A 453 -5.50 -41.50 2.24
C GLU A 453 -5.71 -42.71 1.31
N HIS A 454 -6.92 -43.27 1.30
CA HIS A 454 -7.28 -44.37 0.39
C HIS A 454 -7.46 -43.86 -1.05
N ILE A 455 -8.02 -42.65 -1.23
CA ILE A 455 -8.18 -42.01 -2.55
C ILE A 455 -6.81 -41.68 -3.12
N GLU A 456 -5.89 -41.19 -2.28
CA GLU A 456 -4.52 -40.89 -2.65
C GLU A 456 -3.78 -42.15 -3.11
N THR A 457 -3.90 -43.24 -2.36
CA THR A 457 -3.33 -44.55 -2.73
C THR A 457 -3.91 -45.06 -4.05
N LEU A 458 -5.23 -44.96 -4.24
CA LEU A 458 -5.93 -45.44 -5.44
C LEU A 458 -5.55 -44.65 -6.70
N LEU A 459 -5.43 -43.33 -6.57
CA LEU A 459 -5.18 -42.42 -7.69
C LEU A 459 -3.67 -42.13 -7.90
N LEU A 460 -2.81 -42.76 -7.09
CA LEU A 460 -1.37 -42.51 -7.03
C LEU A 460 -1.06 -41.02 -6.81
N LEU A 461 -1.84 -40.36 -5.96
CA LEU A 461 -1.64 -38.97 -5.59
C LEU A 461 -0.74 -38.87 -4.36
N PRO A 462 0.05 -37.79 -4.24
CA PRO A 462 0.82 -37.54 -3.03
C PRO A 462 -0.08 -37.37 -1.79
N PRO A 463 0.39 -37.76 -0.59
CA PRO A 463 -0.36 -37.62 0.65
C PRO A 463 -0.94 -36.22 0.84
N GLY A 464 -2.19 -36.09 1.25
CA GLY A 464 -2.89 -34.81 1.44
C GLY A 464 -3.53 -34.20 0.18
N SER A 465 -3.24 -34.72 -1.02
CA SER A 465 -3.81 -34.25 -2.28
C SER A 465 -5.32 -34.43 -2.38
N ALA A 466 -5.86 -35.55 -1.89
CA ALA A 466 -7.31 -35.77 -1.90
C ALA A 466 -8.00 -34.84 -0.90
N ARG A 467 -7.36 -34.59 0.24
CA ARG A 467 -7.87 -33.69 1.27
C ARG A 467 -7.96 -32.24 0.76
N LEU A 468 -6.92 -31.76 0.07
CA LEU A 468 -6.90 -30.42 -0.55
C LEU A 468 -7.93 -30.29 -1.68
N ALA A 469 -8.07 -31.31 -2.53
CA ALA A 469 -9.06 -31.32 -3.59
C ALA A 469 -10.50 -31.20 -3.06
N LEU A 470 -10.79 -31.84 -1.92
CA LEU A 470 -12.10 -31.80 -1.24
C LEU A 470 -12.40 -30.45 -0.54
N LEU A 471 -11.37 -29.66 -0.19
CA LEU A 471 -11.53 -28.39 0.53
C LEU A 471 -11.88 -27.18 -0.37
N SER A 472 -11.76 -27.27 -1.70
CA SER A 472 -11.86 -26.16 -2.67
C SER A 472 -13.25 -25.51 -2.93
N GLN A 473 -14.15 -25.49 -1.95
CA GLN A 473 -15.50 -24.89 -1.92
C GLN A 473 -16.49 -25.27 -3.06
N LYS A 474 -17.31 -26.30 -2.80
CA LYS A 474 -18.79 -26.26 -2.73
C LYS A 474 -19.34 -27.67 -2.42
N MET A 475 -18.95 -28.24 -1.28
CA MET A 475 -19.59 -29.46 -0.79
C MET A 475 -20.85 -29.13 0.02
N TYR A 476 -21.80 -28.40 -0.59
CA TYR A 476 -23.12 -28.14 0.00
C TYR A 476 -24.26 -28.85 -0.73
N ILE A 477 -23.99 -29.55 -1.84
CA ILE A 477 -25.00 -30.33 -2.56
C ILE A 477 -24.32 -31.59 -3.09
N LEU A 478 -24.21 -32.61 -2.22
CA LEU A 478 -24.08 -34.04 -2.56
C LEU A 478 -24.01 -34.90 -1.28
N CYS A 479 -23.75 -34.29 -0.10
CA CYS A 479 -23.90 -34.95 1.21
C CYS A 479 -25.31 -34.83 1.83
N THR A 480 -26.29 -34.31 1.11
CA THR A 480 -27.71 -34.37 1.50
C THR A 480 -28.43 -35.49 0.75
N HIS A 481 -27.94 -36.72 0.88
CA HIS A 481 -28.78 -37.88 1.17
C HIS A 481 -27.91 -39.06 1.59
N ARG A 482 -27.89 -39.27 2.91
CA ARG A 482 -27.33 -40.41 3.69
C ARG A 482 -25.80 -40.48 3.85
N SER A 483 -25.40 -39.99 5.03
CA SER A 483 -24.37 -40.57 5.90
C SER A 483 -22.91 -40.48 5.46
N VAL A 484 -22.28 -39.31 5.64
CA VAL A 484 -20.84 -39.21 5.89
C VAL A 484 -20.63 -38.19 7.01
N ILE A 485 -20.27 -38.69 8.18
CA ILE A 485 -19.79 -37.90 9.33
C ILE A 485 -18.31 -37.60 9.05
N ILE A 486 -17.93 -36.34 9.29
CA ILE A 486 -16.59 -35.74 9.18
C ILE A 486 -15.53 -36.58 9.90
#